data_AF-A0A7J8Q844-F1
#
_entry.id   AF-A0A7J8Q844-F1
#
_cell.length_a   1.000
_cell.length_b   1.000
_cell.length_c   1.000
_cell.angle_alpha   90.00
_cell.angle_beta   90.00
_cell.angle_gamma   90.00
#
_symmetry.space_group_name_H-M   'P 1'
#
loop_
_entity.id
_entity.type
_entity.pdbx_description
1 polymer ?
#
loop_
_entity_poly.entity_id
_entity_poly.type
_entity_poly.pdbx_seq_one_letter_code
_entity_poly.pdbx_strand_id
1 'polypeptide(L)'
;AGPAGIFTHKEVFSSIYHTIRQVFKYVLAYTAHVPSFADTWGWVMASDQPFSIGAEEIDKRIAERVDGELLYLNGSSFLSSATMNKTVYLSLLNETHVYTEENARFIPGHGLGNHL
;
A
#
# COMPACT_ATOMS: atom_id res chain seq x y z
N ALA A 1 3.52 -3.32 4.21
CA ALA A 1 2.12 -2.92 3.96
C ALA A 1 1.21 -4.13 4.21
N GLY A 2 -0.06 -3.95 4.57
CA GLY A 2 -0.89 -4.97 5.26
C GLY A 2 -2.40 -4.86 4.97
N PRO A 3 -3.30 -5.40 5.82
CA PRO A 3 -4.75 -5.26 5.67
C PRO A 3 -5.14 -3.79 5.48
N ALA A 4 -6.00 -3.52 4.50
CA ALA A 4 -6.41 -2.18 4.08
C ALA A 4 -7.92 -2.07 3.88
N GLY A 5 -8.69 -3.01 4.42
CA GLY A 5 -10.14 -2.94 4.49
C GLY A 5 -10.61 -1.75 5.32
N ILE A 6 -11.89 -1.39 5.18
CA ILE A 6 -12.48 -0.22 5.84
C ILE A 6 -12.36 -0.25 7.37
N PHE A 7 -12.25 -1.44 7.98
CA PHE A 7 -12.05 -1.61 9.42
C PHE A 7 -10.62 -2.02 9.80
N THR A 8 -9.90 -2.69 8.91
CA THR A 8 -8.60 -3.32 9.19
C THR A 8 -7.40 -2.43 8.85
N HIS A 9 -7.59 -1.38 8.03
CA HIS A 9 -6.49 -0.49 7.58
C HIS A 9 -5.70 0.19 8.70
N LYS A 10 -6.27 0.32 9.90
CA LYS A 10 -5.63 0.96 11.07
C LYS A 10 -4.72 0.02 11.87
N GLU A 11 -4.78 -1.28 11.61
CA GLU A 11 -3.98 -2.26 12.36
C GLU A 11 -2.49 -2.03 12.10
N VAL A 12 -2.11 -1.93 10.82
CA VAL A 12 -0.73 -1.68 10.41
C VAL A 12 -0.59 -0.80 9.16
N PHE A 13 -1.53 -0.85 8.21
CA PHE A 13 -1.35 -0.20 6.91
C PHE A 13 -1.18 1.31 7.00
N SER A 14 -2.01 2.00 7.79
CA SER A 14 -1.89 3.45 8.01
C SER A 14 -0.57 3.84 8.64
N SER A 15 -0.16 3.12 9.68
CA SER A 15 1.10 3.35 10.38
C SER A 15 2.32 3.10 9.49
N ILE A 16 2.31 2.05 8.65
CA ILE A 16 3.35 1.80 7.64
C ILE A 16 3.44 2.97 6.67
N TYR A 17 2.31 3.41 6.12
CA TYR A 17 2.26 4.55 5.20
C TYR A 17 2.84 5.81 5.86
N HIS A 18 2.40 6.13 7.08
CA HIS A 18 2.84 7.32 7.79
C HIS A 18 4.33 7.28 8.16
N THR A 19 4.84 6.10 8.53
CA THR A 19 6.26 5.88 8.82
C THR A 19 7.13 6.13 7.57
N ILE A 20 6.76 5.52 6.45
CA ILE A 20 7.50 5.68 5.17
C ILE A 20 7.49 7.15 4.72
N ARG A 21 6.39 7.87 4.96
CA ARG A 21 6.24 9.30 4.66
C ARG A 21 7.17 10.21 5.47
N GLN A 22 7.73 9.75 6.59
CA GLN A 22 8.73 10.52 7.33
C GLN A 22 10.11 10.53 6.64
N VAL A 23 10.36 9.55 5.76
CA VAL A 23 11.69 9.34 5.17
C VAL A 23 11.73 9.76 3.69
N PHE A 24 10.68 9.46 2.92
CA PHE A 24 10.65 9.71 1.48
C PHE A 24 9.76 10.89 1.11
N LYS A 25 10.21 11.67 0.11
CA LYS A 25 9.47 12.84 -0.38
C LYS A 25 8.15 12.50 -1.07
N TYR A 26 8.11 11.41 -1.84
CA TYR A 26 6.93 10.97 -2.58
C TYR A 26 6.51 9.59 -2.08
N VAL A 27 5.29 9.49 -1.54
CA VAL A 27 4.72 8.24 -1.03
C VAL A 27 3.33 8.05 -1.60
N LEU A 28 3.11 6.89 -2.22
CA LEU A 28 1.84 6.50 -2.83
C LEU A 28 1.37 5.19 -2.20
N ALA A 29 0.18 5.22 -1.61
CA ALA A 29 -0.49 4.01 -1.15
C ALA A 29 -1.47 3.51 -2.23
N TYR A 30 -1.60 2.20 -2.36
CA TYR A 30 -2.55 1.58 -3.29
C TYR A 30 -3.08 0.27 -2.71
N THR A 31 -4.27 -0.14 -3.11
CA THR A 31 -4.96 -1.29 -2.54
C THR A 31 -5.57 -2.19 -3.61
N ALA A 32 -5.78 -3.46 -3.27
CA ALA A 32 -6.47 -4.43 -4.10
C ALA A 32 -7.15 -5.47 -3.22
N HIS A 33 -8.31 -5.95 -3.65
CA HIS A 33 -8.96 -7.08 -2.99
C HIS A 33 -8.19 -8.37 -3.30
N VAL A 34 -7.83 -9.14 -2.26
CA VAL A 34 -7.16 -10.43 -2.39
C VAL A 34 -8.11 -11.52 -1.87
N PRO A 35 -8.77 -12.30 -2.75
CA PRO A 35 -9.84 -13.20 -2.35
C PRO A 35 -9.46 -14.23 -1.27
N SER A 36 -8.25 -14.79 -1.33
CA SER A 36 -7.75 -15.74 -0.34
C SER A 36 -7.53 -15.13 1.05
N PHE A 37 -7.45 -13.80 1.15
CA PHE A 37 -7.32 -13.09 2.42
C PHE A 37 -8.67 -12.62 2.97
N ALA A 38 -9.75 -12.77 2.19
CA ALA A 38 -11.07 -12.27 2.52
C ALA A 38 -11.10 -10.77 2.88
N ASP A 39 -10.14 -9.99 2.39
CA ASP A 39 -10.02 -8.56 2.64
C ASP A 39 -9.27 -7.83 1.51
N THR A 40 -9.30 -6.50 1.57
CA THR A 40 -8.44 -5.63 0.81
C THR A 40 -7.04 -5.63 1.42
N TRP A 41 -6.02 -5.80 0.59
CA TRP A 41 -4.64 -5.64 0.97
C TRP A 41 -4.09 -4.31 0.46
N GLY A 42 -3.22 -3.68 1.25
CA GLY A 42 -2.59 -2.41 0.94
C GLY A 42 -1.11 -2.56 0.68
N TRP A 43 -0.60 -1.74 -0.23
CA TRP A 43 0.79 -1.58 -0.57
C TRP A 43 1.18 -0.10 -0.52
N VAL A 44 2.48 0.17 -0.33
CA VAL A 44 3.03 1.53 -0.29
C VAL A 44 4.27 1.56 -1.17
N MET A 45 4.29 2.46 -2.15
CA MET A 45 5.49 2.82 -2.91
C MET A 45 6.05 4.14 -2.37
N ALA A 46 7.38 4.25 -2.37
CA ALA A 46 8.07 5.43 -1.90
C ALA A 46 9.30 5.73 -2.76
N SER A 47 9.59 7.02 -2.91
CA SER A 47 10.69 7.51 -3.75
C SER A 47 11.05 8.94 -3.35
N ASP A 48 12.31 9.32 -3.55
CA ASP A 48 12.74 10.73 -3.48
C ASP A 48 12.51 11.48 -4.80
N GLN A 49 12.10 10.77 -5.85
CA GLN A 49 11.70 11.30 -7.16
C GLN A 49 10.19 11.10 -7.40
N PRO A 50 9.52 12.02 -8.13
CA PRO A 50 8.08 11.94 -8.37
C PRO A 50 7.69 10.69 -9.18
N PHE A 51 6.53 10.13 -8.89
CA PHE A 51 5.97 9.03 -9.66
C PHE A 51 5.31 9.52 -10.95
N SER A 52 5.47 8.74 -12.02
CA SER A 52 4.73 8.89 -13.27
C SER A 52 3.70 7.77 -13.35
N ILE A 53 2.44 8.10 -13.01
CA ILE A 53 1.34 7.14 -12.76
C ILE A 53 0.19 7.22 -13.78
N GLY A 54 0.39 7.83 -14.94
CA GLY A 54 -0.64 7.87 -15.98
C GLY A 54 -0.96 6.48 -16.52
N ALA A 55 -2.25 6.14 -16.68
CA ALA A 55 -2.67 4.82 -17.15
C ALA A 55 -2.00 4.43 -18.48
N GLU A 56 -2.04 5.32 -19.48
CA GLU A 56 -1.42 5.08 -20.79
C GLU A 56 0.09 4.84 -20.71
N GLU A 57 0.78 5.58 -19.83
CA GLU A 57 2.22 5.42 -19.64
C GLU A 57 2.54 4.09 -18.91
N ILE A 58 1.69 3.66 -17.99
CA ILE A 58 1.80 2.34 -17.35
C ILE A 58 1.59 1.24 -18.39
N ASP A 59 0.54 1.32 -19.20
CA ASP A 59 0.24 0.34 -20.24
C ASP A 59 1.38 0.24 -21.27
N LYS A 60 1.92 1.39 -21.69
CA LYS A 60 3.09 1.46 -22.55
C LYS A 60 4.29 0.74 -21.93
N ARG A 61 4.62 1.02 -20.66
CA ARG A 61 5.75 0.37 -19.97
C ARG A 61 5.55 -1.12 -19.77
N ILE A 62 4.32 -1.59 -19.56
CA ILE A 62 4.00 -3.01 -19.49
C ILE A 62 4.30 -3.67 -20.84
N ALA A 63 3.78 -3.10 -21.93
CA ALA A 63 3.99 -3.62 -23.28
C ALA A 63 5.48 -3.64 -23.70
N GLU A 64 6.28 -2.68 -23.23
CA GLU A 64 7.71 -2.60 -23.52
C GLU A 64 8.58 -3.58 -22.73
N ARG A 65 8.11 -4.07 -21.56
CA ARG A 65 8.99 -4.71 -20.55
C ARG A 65 8.52 -6.06 -20.05
N VAL A 66 7.26 -6.42 -20.29
CA VAL A 66 6.66 -7.66 -19.80
C VAL A 66 6.22 -8.50 -20.99
N ASP A 67 6.72 -9.73 -21.04
CA ASP A 67 6.30 -10.69 -22.06
C ASP A 67 4.92 -11.25 -21.73
N GLY A 68 3.99 -11.13 -22.67
CA GLY A 68 2.62 -11.63 -22.54
C GLY A 68 1.66 -10.66 -21.84
N GLU A 69 0.46 -11.15 -21.53
CA GLU A 69 -0.63 -10.36 -20.95
C GLU A 69 -0.68 -10.54 -19.43
N LEU A 70 -0.76 -9.44 -18.69
CA LEU A 70 -0.97 -9.45 -17.25
C LEU A 70 -2.43 -9.79 -16.91
N LEU A 71 -2.62 -10.71 -15.98
CA LEU A 71 -3.96 -11.23 -15.61
C LEU A 71 -4.79 -10.26 -14.74
N TYR A 72 -4.16 -9.24 -14.17
CA TYR A 72 -4.81 -8.35 -13.19
C TYR A 72 -4.50 -6.88 -13.43
N LEU A 73 -3.23 -6.56 -13.70
CA LEU A 73 -2.74 -5.19 -13.71
C LEU A 73 -2.65 -4.61 -15.13
N ASN A 74 -3.34 -3.50 -15.33
CA ASN A 74 -3.14 -2.51 -16.39
C ASN A 74 -3.18 -1.08 -15.80
N GLY A 75 -2.95 -0.07 -16.61
CA GLY A 75 -2.91 1.33 -16.19
C GLY A 75 -4.19 1.79 -15.48
N SER A 76 -5.35 1.45 -16.02
CA SER A 76 -6.65 1.80 -15.41
C SER A 76 -6.86 1.11 -14.06
N SER A 77 -6.51 -0.17 -13.96
CA SER A 77 -6.60 -0.93 -12.70
C SER A 77 -5.66 -0.36 -11.63
N PHE A 78 -4.44 0.07 -12.01
CA PHE A 78 -3.51 0.67 -11.07
C PHE A 78 -4.03 2.01 -10.53
N LEU A 79 -4.56 2.87 -11.40
CA LEU A 79 -5.17 4.13 -10.99
C LEU A 79 -6.38 3.91 -10.06
N SER A 80 -7.19 2.90 -10.36
CA SER A 80 -8.29 2.49 -9.49
C SER A 80 -7.77 2.03 -8.12
N SER A 81 -6.74 1.19 -8.07
CA SER A 81 -6.08 0.74 -6.84
C SER A 81 -5.47 1.89 -6.03
N ALA A 82 -4.91 2.91 -6.68
CA ALA A 82 -4.37 4.09 -6.03
C ALA A 82 -5.45 5.07 -5.53
N THR A 83 -6.71 4.87 -5.93
CA THR A 83 -7.85 5.68 -5.53
C THR A 83 -8.66 4.97 -4.46
N MET A 84 -8.61 5.47 -3.23
CA MET A 84 -9.27 4.82 -2.09
C MET A 84 -10.59 5.49 -1.72
N ASN A 85 -11.44 4.75 -1.00
CA ASN A 85 -12.61 5.34 -0.37
C ASN A 85 -12.19 6.41 0.67
N LYS A 86 -13.11 7.35 0.93
CA LYS A 86 -12.87 8.51 1.81
C LYS A 86 -12.41 8.11 3.22
N THR A 87 -12.95 7.04 3.79
CA THR A 87 -12.62 6.60 5.16
C THR A 87 -11.16 6.19 5.27
N VAL A 88 -10.70 5.31 4.39
CA VAL A 88 -9.31 4.83 4.38
C VAL A 88 -8.36 5.99 4.05
N TYR A 89 -8.69 6.79 3.04
CA TYR A 89 -7.88 7.94 2.64
C TYR A 89 -7.69 8.95 3.80
N LEU A 90 -8.76 9.34 4.48
CA LEU A 90 -8.67 10.25 5.62
C LEU A 90 -7.89 9.63 6.79
N SER A 91 -8.00 8.32 7.00
CA SER A 91 -7.21 7.65 8.03
C SER A 91 -5.72 7.65 7.71
N LEU A 92 -5.32 7.49 6.45
CA LEU A 92 -3.91 7.60 6.04
C LEU A 92 -3.37 9.01 6.27
N LEU A 93 -4.17 10.03 5.94
CA LEU A 93 -3.78 11.43 6.11
C LEU A 93 -3.64 11.84 7.59
N ASN A 94 -4.53 11.34 8.44
CA ASN A 94 -4.61 11.71 9.85
C ASN A 94 -3.82 10.77 10.79
N GLU A 95 -3.17 9.74 10.25
CA GLU A 95 -2.30 8.87 11.03
C GLU A 95 -1.12 9.66 11.58
N THR A 96 -0.70 9.33 12.80
CA THR A 96 0.43 9.96 13.50
C THR A 96 1.43 8.95 14.03
N HIS A 97 1.10 7.66 14.03
CA HIS A 97 2.00 6.62 14.50
C HIS A 97 3.15 6.40 13.53
N VAL A 98 4.37 6.51 14.04
CA VAL A 98 5.62 6.19 13.35
C VAL A 98 6.25 5.00 14.04
N TYR A 99 6.58 3.96 13.28
CA TYR A 99 7.32 2.83 13.80
C TYR A 99 8.75 3.21 14.15
N THR A 100 9.14 2.85 15.36
CA THR A 100 10.50 2.83 15.89
C THR A 100 10.77 1.44 16.46
N GLU A 101 12.02 1.17 16.84
CA GLU A 101 12.37 -0.10 17.48
C GLU A 101 11.55 -0.36 18.76
N GLU A 102 11.16 0.70 19.48
CA GLU A 102 10.48 0.61 20.78
C GLU A 102 8.96 0.42 20.69
N ASN A 103 8.33 0.77 19.56
CA ASN A 103 6.87 0.89 19.46
C ASN A 103 6.25 0.12 18.29
N ALA A 104 6.99 -0.86 17.75
CA ALA A 104 6.55 -1.69 16.64
C ALA A 104 5.19 -2.38 16.95
N ARG A 105 4.27 -2.32 15.98
CA ARG A 105 2.98 -3.03 16.02
C ARG A 105 3.04 -4.21 15.07
N PHE A 106 2.44 -5.30 15.50
CA PHE A 106 2.30 -6.53 14.73
C PHE A 106 0.84 -6.93 14.68
N ILE A 107 0.43 -7.61 13.61
CA ILE A 107 -0.91 -8.21 13.53
C ILE A 107 -0.94 -9.41 14.50
N PRO A 108 -1.79 -9.42 15.54
CA PRO A 108 -1.84 -10.52 16.50
C PRO A 108 -2.21 -11.84 15.82
N GLY A 109 -1.47 -12.92 16.11
CA GLY A 109 -1.75 -14.27 15.60
C GLY A 109 -0.81 -14.81 14.53
N HIS A 110 0.17 -14.03 14.03
CA HIS A 110 1.10 -14.48 12.99
C HIS A 110 2.60 -14.23 13.26
N GLY A 111 3.01 -13.95 14.50
CA GLY A 111 4.43 -13.80 14.83
C GLY A 111 4.71 -13.93 16.31
N LEU A 112 4.95 -15.15 16.80
CA LEU A 112 5.75 -15.34 18.00
C LEU A 112 7.19 -15.03 17.61
N GLY A 113 7.57 -13.76 17.66
CA GLY A 113 8.97 -13.38 17.76
C GLY A 113 9.47 -13.88 19.11
N ASN A 114 9.98 -15.12 19.16
CA ASN A 114 10.71 -15.60 20.32
C ASN A 114 11.93 -14.69 20.46
N HIS A 115 11.91 -13.79 21.43
CA HIS A 115 13.11 -13.12 21.91
C HIS A 115 14.04 -14.20 22.46
N LEU A 116 15.16 -14.43 21.75
CA LEU A 116 16.38 -15.06 22.29
C LEU A 116 17.30 -13.95 22.80
#